data_AF-A0A1Q5HQH3-F1
#
_entry.id   AF-A0A1Q5HQH3-F1
#
_cell.length_a   1.000
_cell.length_b   1.000
_cell.length_c   1.000
_cell.angle_alpha   90.00
_cell.angle_beta   90.00
_cell.angle_gamma   90.00
#
_symmetry.space_group_name_H-M   'P 1'
#
loop_
_entity.id
_entity.type
_entity.pdbx_description
1 polymer ?
#
loop_
_entity_poly.entity_id
_entity_poly.type
_entity_poly.pdbx_seq_one_letter_code
_entity_poly.pdbx_strand_id
1 'polypeptide(L)'
;MPQTLSARSQAVRTSPASRAAARGLMAGAVVAGPLFLGVGIFQGLTREGFDFGRNAISQLALGEAGWIQTMNFLIAGALLIAGAVGLRRALGGGAWGPVLTGVFGASFWAAAAFPADPGAGFPVGAPDATE
;
A
#
# COMPACT_ATOMS: atom_id res chain seq x y z
N MET A 1 -40.05 -4.46 42.92
CA MET A 1 -39.80 -4.66 41.47
C MET A 1 -38.42 -4.10 41.11
N PRO A 2 -37.38 -4.93 40.89
CA PRO A 2 -36.10 -4.46 40.38
C PRO A 2 -35.80 -5.09 39.01
N GLN A 3 -36.15 -4.40 37.94
CA GLN A 3 -35.64 -4.67 36.59
C GLN A 3 -35.09 -3.38 36.02
N THR A 4 -33.77 -3.16 36.06
CA THR A 4 -33.13 -2.13 35.20
C THR A 4 -31.61 -2.25 35.04
N LEU A 5 -30.89 -3.12 35.77
CA LEU A 5 -29.42 -3.16 35.65
C LEU A 5 -28.86 -4.14 34.60
N SER A 6 -29.69 -4.90 33.88
CA SER A 6 -29.24 -5.87 32.87
C SER A 6 -28.92 -5.24 31.49
N ALA A 7 -29.15 -3.93 31.30
CA ALA A 7 -28.84 -3.24 30.05
C ALA A 7 -27.35 -2.93 29.84
N ARG A 8 -26.51 -3.05 30.89
CA ARG A 8 -25.07 -2.75 30.82
C ARG A 8 -24.19 -3.87 30.28
N SER A 9 -24.76 -5.03 29.95
CA SER A 9 -24.03 -6.16 29.36
C SER A 9 -24.29 -6.33 27.86
N GLN A 10 -24.48 -5.22 27.14
CA GLN A 10 -24.07 -5.14 25.74
C GLN A 10 -22.53 -5.18 25.71
N ALA A 11 -21.98 -6.35 26.05
CA ALA A 11 -20.70 -6.75 25.54
C ALA A 11 -20.70 -6.43 24.05
N VAL A 12 -19.73 -5.63 23.64
CA VAL A 12 -19.40 -5.28 22.26
C VAL A 12 -19.12 -6.59 21.51
N ARG A 13 -20.18 -7.33 21.18
CA ARG A 13 -20.14 -8.46 20.26
C ARG A 13 -20.08 -7.83 18.89
N THR A 14 -18.88 -7.54 18.41
CA THR A 14 -18.67 -7.27 17.00
C THR A 14 -19.34 -8.40 16.22
N SER A 15 -20.33 -8.04 15.41
CA SER A 15 -21.09 -9.00 14.60
C SER A 15 -20.11 -9.83 13.76
N PRO A 16 -20.43 -11.10 13.45
CA PRO A 16 -19.59 -11.93 12.57
C PRO A 16 -19.24 -11.20 11.25
N ALA A 17 -20.18 -10.41 10.71
CA ALA A 17 -19.97 -9.56 9.54
C ALA A 17 -18.89 -8.48 9.75
N SER A 18 -18.86 -7.82 10.92
CA SER A 18 -17.84 -6.82 11.25
C SER A 18 -16.44 -7.44 11.36
N ARG A 19 -16.33 -8.65 11.91
CA ARG A 19 -15.08 -9.41 11.99
C ARG A 19 -14.60 -9.89 10.61
N ALA A 20 -15.52 -10.35 9.76
CA ALA A 20 -15.21 -10.74 8.38
C ALA A 20 -14.72 -9.53 7.55
N ALA A 21 -15.37 -8.37 7.69
CA ALA A 21 -14.93 -7.15 7.03
C ALA A 21 -13.53 -6.70 7.50
N ALA A 22 -13.25 -6.74 8.81
CA ALA A 22 -11.91 -6.43 9.32
C ALA A 22 -10.84 -7.39 8.77
N ARG A 23 -11.15 -8.68 8.65
CA ARG A 23 -10.28 -9.69 8.04
C ARG A 23 -10.03 -9.42 6.55
N GLY A 24 -11.07 -9.08 5.79
CA GLY A 24 -10.94 -8.73 4.37
C GLY A 24 -10.04 -7.50 4.17
N LEU A 25 -10.21 -6.47 5.00
CA LEU A 25 -9.37 -5.28 4.98
C LEU A 25 -7.90 -5.61 5.27
N MET A 26 -7.63 -6.43 6.30
CA MET A 26 -6.26 -6.87 6.63
C MET A 26 -5.65 -7.75 5.53
N ALA A 27 -6.44 -8.63 4.91
CA ALA A 27 -6.00 -9.44 3.77
C ALA A 27 -5.58 -8.55 2.59
N GLY A 28 -6.28 -7.43 2.36
CA GLY A 28 -5.90 -6.44 1.35
C GLY A 28 -4.47 -5.91 1.56
N ALA A 29 -4.10 -5.53 2.78
CA ALA A 29 -2.73 -5.08 3.06
C ALA A 29 -1.68 -6.19 2.88
N VAL A 30 -2.01 -7.45 3.18
CA VAL A 30 -1.11 -8.59 2.91
C VAL A 30 -0.87 -8.77 1.41
N VAL A 31 -1.91 -8.57 0.59
CA VAL A 31 -1.82 -8.68 -0.88
C VAL A 31 -1.08 -7.49 -1.50
N ALA A 32 -1.08 -6.31 -0.86
CA ALA A 32 -0.49 -5.09 -1.41
C ALA A 32 1.00 -5.26 -1.78
N GLY A 33 1.80 -5.89 -0.91
CA GLY A 33 3.23 -6.10 -1.15
C GLY A 33 3.53 -7.01 -2.35
N PRO A 34 3.01 -8.25 -2.38
CA PRO A 34 3.14 -9.16 -3.51
C PRO A 34 2.60 -8.58 -4.82
N LEU A 35 1.47 -7.87 -4.78
CA LEU A 35 0.92 -7.19 -5.95
C LEU A 35 1.89 -6.13 -6.47
N PHE A 36 2.35 -5.24 -5.58
CA PHE A 36 3.25 -4.16 -5.93
C PHE A 36 4.55 -4.67 -6.55
N LEU A 37 5.19 -5.64 -5.90
CA LEU A 37 6.43 -6.24 -6.37
C LEU A 37 6.23 -7.07 -7.64
N GLY A 38 5.15 -7.84 -7.74
CA GLY A 38 4.86 -8.64 -8.93
C GLY A 38 4.68 -7.78 -10.18
N VAL A 39 3.91 -6.69 -10.06
CA VAL A 39 3.73 -5.72 -11.15
C VAL A 39 5.05 -5.01 -11.47
N GLY A 40 5.78 -4.53 -10.45
CA GLY A 40 7.06 -3.84 -10.65
C GLY A 40 8.13 -4.72 -11.29
N ILE A 41 8.22 -6.00 -10.89
CA ILE A 41 9.13 -6.98 -11.50
C ILE A 41 8.74 -7.24 -12.94
N PHE A 42 7.46 -7.55 -13.20
CA PHE A 42 6.98 -7.79 -14.55
C PHE A 42 7.25 -6.58 -15.46
N GLN A 43 6.93 -5.38 -14.99
CA GLN A 43 7.16 -4.16 -15.74
C GLN A 43 8.65 -3.93 -15.98
N GLY A 44 9.49 -4.06 -14.95
CA GLY A 44 10.95 -3.89 -15.07
C GLY A 44 11.61 -4.88 -16.04
N LEU A 45 11.13 -6.13 -16.10
CA LEU A 45 11.61 -7.13 -17.06
C LEU A 45 11.21 -6.82 -18.52
N THR A 46 10.12 -6.08 -18.71
CA THR A 46 9.63 -5.70 -20.04
C THR A 46 10.08 -4.31 -20.48
N ARG A 47 10.71 -3.53 -19.59
CA ARG A 47 11.04 -2.13 -19.84
C ARG A 47 12.46 -1.99 -20.36
N GLU A 48 12.58 -1.48 -21.57
CA GLU A 48 13.87 -1.17 -22.17
C GLU A 48 14.66 -0.17 -21.33
N GLY A 49 15.96 -0.43 -21.17
CA GLY A 49 16.88 0.40 -20.38
C GLY A 49 16.71 0.27 -18.86
N PHE A 50 15.76 -0.55 -18.37
CA PHE A 50 15.59 -0.76 -16.93
C PHE A 50 16.53 -1.86 -16.41
N ASP A 51 17.39 -1.52 -15.45
CA ASP A 51 18.28 -2.45 -14.75
C ASP A 51 17.97 -2.41 -13.25
N PHE A 52 17.56 -3.55 -12.67
CA PHE A 52 17.26 -3.66 -11.23
C PHE A 52 18.46 -3.40 -10.32
N GLY A 53 19.70 -3.50 -10.83
CA GLY A 53 20.91 -3.17 -10.09
C GLY A 53 21.22 -1.67 -10.05
N ARG A 54 20.64 -0.89 -10.96
CA ARG A 54 20.93 0.55 -11.13
C ARG A 54 19.72 1.44 -10.87
N ASN A 55 18.52 0.94 -11.15
CA ASN A 55 17.28 1.71 -11.16
C ASN A 55 16.34 1.27 -10.03
N ALA A 56 15.72 2.25 -9.39
CA ALA A 56 14.68 2.01 -8.40
C ALA A 56 13.37 1.61 -9.08
N ILE A 57 12.59 0.71 -8.46
CA ILE A 57 11.25 0.31 -8.96
C ILE A 57 10.33 1.53 -9.15
N SER A 58 10.48 2.58 -8.33
CA SER A 58 9.72 3.82 -8.51
C SER A 58 10.01 4.55 -9.82
N GLN A 59 11.21 4.40 -10.37
CA GLN A 59 11.56 4.98 -11.66
C GLN A 59 10.73 4.37 -12.80
N LEU A 60 10.17 3.16 -12.67
CA LEU A 60 9.25 2.59 -13.66
C LEU A 60 8.00 3.42 -13.92
N ALA A 61 7.71 4.41 -13.07
CA ALA A 61 6.67 5.42 -13.31
C ALA A 61 7.06 6.46 -14.40
N LEU A 62 8.28 6.40 -14.94
CA LEU A 62 8.78 7.28 -15.99
C LEU A 62 8.54 6.70 -17.39
N GLY A 63 8.35 7.62 -18.35
CA GLY A 63 8.16 7.32 -19.76
C GLY A 63 6.76 6.75 -20.10
N GLU A 64 6.61 6.26 -21.32
CA GLU A 64 5.33 5.90 -21.93
C GLU A 64 4.47 4.90 -21.11
N ALA A 65 5.07 3.85 -20.55
CA ALA A 65 4.37 2.86 -19.74
C ALA A 65 4.28 3.24 -18.24
N GLY A 66 4.73 4.44 -17.87
CA GLY A 66 4.87 4.88 -16.48
C GLY A 66 3.57 4.84 -15.67
N TRP A 67 2.45 5.08 -16.35
CA TRP A 67 1.13 5.05 -15.75
C TRP A 67 0.80 3.70 -15.07
N ILE A 68 1.37 2.58 -15.54
CA ILE A 68 1.17 1.25 -14.94
C ILE A 68 1.73 1.25 -13.52
N GLN A 69 2.95 1.74 -13.34
CA GLN A 69 3.58 1.83 -12.03
C GLN A 69 2.88 2.87 -11.14
N THR A 70 2.39 3.97 -11.71
CA THR A 70 1.57 4.95 -10.98
C THR A 70 0.27 4.31 -10.46
N MET A 71 -0.44 3.53 -11.29
CA MET A 71 -1.64 2.80 -10.85
C MET A 71 -1.30 1.75 -9.80
N ASN A 72 -0.17 1.07 -9.95
CA ASN A 72 0.34 0.11 -8.98
C ASN A 72 0.58 0.77 -7.61
N PHE A 73 1.17 1.97 -7.58
CA PHE A 73 1.31 2.78 -6.36
C PHE A 73 -0.04 3.10 -5.72
N LEU A 74 -1.00 3.59 -6.51
CA LEU A 74 -2.32 3.98 -5.99
C LEU A 74 -3.08 2.78 -5.41
N ILE A 75 -3.09 1.64 -6.10
CA ILE A 75 -3.77 0.42 -5.67
C ILE A 75 -3.10 -0.15 -4.41
N ALA A 76 -1.78 -0.29 -4.41
CA ALA A 76 -1.05 -0.78 -3.23
C ALA A 76 -1.24 0.14 -2.02
N GLY A 77 -1.17 1.47 -2.21
CA GLY A 77 -1.45 2.46 -1.17
C GLY A 77 -2.87 2.36 -0.62
N ALA A 78 -3.87 2.20 -1.49
CA ALA A 78 -5.26 2.02 -1.07
C ALA A 78 -5.46 0.73 -0.26
N LEU A 79 -4.84 -0.37 -0.67
CA LEU A 79 -4.89 -1.64 0.07
C LEU A 79 -4.22 -1.55 1.45
N LEU A 80 -3.09 -0.85 1.55
CA LEU A 80 -2.40 -0.59 2.82
C LEU A 80 -3.26 0.27 3.76
N ILE A 81 -3.86 1.35 3.25
CA ILE A 81 -4.76 2.21 4.04
C ILE A 81 -6.00 1.42 4.49
N ALA A 82 -6.58 0.61 3.62
CA ALA A 82 -7.69 -0.28 3.96
C ALA A 82 -7.28 -1.26 5.08
N GLY A 83 -6.11 -1.89 4.98
CA GLY A 83 -5.59 -2.77 6.02
C GLY A 83 -5.26 -2.06 7.33
N ALA A 84 -4.81 -0.81 7.29
CA ALA A 84 -4.64 0.03 8.49
C ALA A 84 -5.98 0.23 9.22
N VAL A 85 -7.06 0.48 8.47
CA VAL A 85 -8.42 0.54 9.04
C VAL A 85 -8.83 -0.82 9.62
N GLY A 86 -8.56 -1.91 8.92
CA GLY A 86 -8.80 -3.27 9.42
C GLY A 86 -8.06 -3.55 10.73
N LEU A 87 -6.79 -3.18 10.80
CA LEU A 87 -5.93 -3.34 11.97
C LEU A 87 -6.43 -2.48 13.14
N ARG A 88 -6.84 -1.23 12.89
CA ARG A 88 -7.43 -0.36 13.93
C ARG A 88 -8.72 -0.93 14.51
N ARG A 89 -9.51 -1.65 13.71
CA ARG A 89 -10.75 -2.31 14.15
C ARG A 89 -10.49 -3.62 14.89
N ALA A 90 -9.40 -4.31 14.58
CA ALA A 90 -9.05 -5.59 15.18
C ALA A 90 -8.27 -5.43 16.49
N LEU A 91 -7.42 -4.42 16.59
CA LEU A 91 -6.62 -4.16 17.78
C LEU A 91 -7.47 -3.42 18.82
N GLY A 92 -7.69 -4.05 19.97
CA GLY A 92 -8.33 -3.43 21.14
C GLY A 92 -7.44 -2.44 21.91
N GLY A 93 -6.21 -2.20 21.44
CA GLY A 93 -5.21 -1.29 22.02
C GLY A 93 -3.98 -1.17 21.12
N GLY A 94 -3.24 -0.06 21.24
CA GLY A 94 -2.07 0.23 20.41
C GLY A 94 -2.41 0.93 19.09
N ALA A 95 -2.02 2.21 18.96
CA ALA A 95 -2.30 3.00 17.76
C ALA A 95 -1.20 2.91 16.70
N TRP A 96 0.02 2.54 17.09
CA TRP A 96 1.19 2.61 16.22
C TRP A 96 1.12 1.67 15.01
N GLY A 97 0.65 0.44 15.17
CA GLY A 97 0.50 -0.50 14.04
C GLY A 97 -0.36 0.10 12.92
N PRO A 98 -1.64 0.45 13.20
CA PRO A 98 -2.51 1.09 12.22
C PRO A 98 -1.95 2.41 11.67
N VAL A 99 -1.38 3.26 12.52
CA VAL A 99 -0.85 4.56 12.10
C VAL A 99 0.33 4.39 11.15
N LEU A 100 1.31 3.55 11.49
CA LEU A 100 2.48 3.31 10.64
C LEU A 100 2.08 2.66 9.31
N THR A 101 1.16 1.69 9.32
CA THR A 101 0.63 1.11 8.08
C THR A 101 -0.09 2.15 7.21
N GLY A 102 -0.88 3.03 7.83
CA GLY A 102 -1.58 4.11 7.11
C GLY A 102 -0.62 5.15 6.52
N VAL A 103 0.39 5.57 7.27
CA VAL A 103 1.44 6.49 6.80
C VAL A 103 2.24 5.85 5.66
N PHE A 104 2.58 4.57 5.78
CA PHE A 104 3.24 3.83 4.71
C PHE A 104 2.35 3.73 3.45
N GLY A 105 1.05 3.48 3.60
CA GLY A 105 0.13 3.52 2.45
C GLY A 105 0.02 4.91 1.82
N ALA A 106 0.03 5.98 2.62
CA ALA A 106 -0.02 7.35 2.13
C ALA A 106 1.27 7.76 1.37
N SER A 107 2.43 7.22 1.74
CA SER A 107 3.68 7.50 1.02
C SER A 107 3.65 6.95 -0.42
N PHE A 108 2.88 5.90 -0.70
CA PHE A 108 2.67 5.40 -2.06
C PHE A 108 1.88 6.41 -2.91
N TRP A 109 0.88 7.06 -2.33
CA TRP A 109 0.15 8.12 -3.03
C TRP A 109 1.02 9.36 -3.25
N ALA A 110 1.91 9.67 -2.31
CA ALA A 110 2.93 10.69 -2.54
C ALA A 110 3.85 10.28 -3.71
N ALA A 111 4.34 9.04 -3.75
CA ALA A 111 5.14 8.55 -4.87
C ALA A 111 4.41 8.55 -6.22
N ALA A 112 3.08 8.40 -6.22
CA ALA A 112 2.26 8.52 -7.44
C ALA A 112 2.07 9.99 -7.88
N ALA A 113 2.04 10.93 -6.94
CA ALA A 113 1.85 12.35 -7.21
C ALA A 113 3.15 13.08 -7.59
N PHE A 114 4.28 12.62 -7.08
CA PHE A 114 5.61 13.18 -7.31
C PHE A 114 6.43 12.20 -8.17
N PRO A 115 6.57 12.44 -9.48
CA PRO A 115 7.35 11.58 -10.36
C PRO A 115 8.78 11.41 -9.85
N ALA A 116 9.33 10.20 -10.04
CA ALA A 116 10.72 9.93 -9.72
C ALA A 116 11.66 10.72 -10.63
N ASP A 117 12.83 11.08 -10.12
CA ASP A 117 13.86 11.73 -10.93
C ASP A 117 14.45 10.75 -11.96
N PRO A 118 14.57 11.16 -13.24
CA PRO A 118 15.38 10.44 -14.22
C PRO A 118 16.84 10.34 -13.76
N GLY A 119 17.47 9.21 -14.00
CA GLY A 119 18.88 9.01 -13.63
C GLY A 119 19.32 7.56 -13.82
N ALA A 120 20.63 7.34 -13.70
CA ALA A 120 21.25 6.03 -13.94
C ALA A 120 20.93 5.46 -15.34
N GLY A 121 20.79 6.34 -16.34
CA GLY A 121 20.46 5.96 -17.71
C GLY A 121 18.98 5.61 -17.95
N PHE A 122 18.11 5.80 -16.95
CA PHE A 122 16.67 5.53 -17.07
C PHE A 122 15.78 6.78 -16.85
N PRO A 123 14.74 6.98 -17.70
CA PRO A 123 14.48 6.28 -18.96
C PRO A 123 15.59 6.55 -19.99
N VAL A 124 15.60 5.81 -21.11
CA VAL A 124 16.60 5.96 -22.17
C VAL A 124 16.75 7.44 -22.56
N GLY A 125 17.98 7.94 -22.51
CA GLY A 125 18.31 9.36 -22.72
C GLY A 125 18.47 10.18 -21.43
N ALA A 126 18.20 9.59 -20.26
CA ALA A 126 18.55 10.19 -18.98
C ALA A 126 20.08 10.16 -18.75
N PRO A 127 20.62 11.11 -17.96
CA PRO A 127 22.03 11.09 -17.60
C PRO A 127 22.41 9.76 -16.93
N ASP A 128 23.58 9.23 -17.29
CA ASP A 128 24.21 8.19 -16.47
C ASP A 128 24.45 8.75 -15.08
N ALA A 129 24.33 7.90 -14.06
CA ALA A 129 24.72 8.28 -12.71
C ALA A 129 26.21 8.64 -12.77
N THR A 130 26.50 9.93 -12.76
CA THR A 130 27.85 10.48 -12.86
C THR A 130 28.71 9.91 -11.74
N GLU A 131 29.88 9.36 -12.09
CA GLU A 131 31.01 9.25 -11.17
C GLU A 131 31.40 10.61 -10.59
#